data_AF-A0A8S3IT54-F1
#
_entry.id   AF-A0A8S3IT54-F1
#
_cell.length_a   1.000
_cell.length_b   1.000
_cell.length_c   1.000
_cell.angle_alpha   90.00
_cell.angle_beta   90.00
_cell.angle_gamma   90.00
#
_symmetry.space_group_name_H-M   'P 1'
#
loop_
_entity.id
_entity.type
_entity.pdbx_description
1 polymer ?
#
loop_
_entity_poly.entity_id
_entity_poly.type
_entity_poly.pdbx_seq_one_letter_code
_entity_poly.pdbx_strand_id
1 'polypeptide(L)'
;RLVLVGHMIEISPISIGDMGKRILSNISKHIVDKQKTNDDEDNMTTSFFHGNFTLLPDEPHCDPEIGADARVKRELVKAMTRAVLGLQENSASLFNTVYKLMKKCIGNDEDFTGEMSESEIIFIRLCGLSCLLKLICSSYFYSRMKPDDFLIIISLLRDSSSIIRQRTYRKLAEHLRDPTCPIELLAL
;
A
#
# COMPACT_ATOMS: atom_id res chain seq x y z
N ARG A 1 5.54 -2.59 13.95
CA ARG A 1 5.27 -1.19 14.38
C ARG A 1 4.43 -0.39 13.37
N LEU A 2 4.71 -0.43 12.06
CA LEU A 2 3.88 0.25 11.02
C LEU A 2 2.40 -0.17 11.01
N VAL A 3 2.14 -1.47 11.17
CA VAL A 3 0.77 -2.02 11.25
C VAL A 3 -0.05 -1.34 12.36
N LEU A 4 0.53 -1.22 13.55
CA LEU A 4 -0.09 -0.55 14.70
C LEU A 4 -0.38 0.92 14.41
N VAL A 5 0.58 1.65 13.83
CA VAL A 5 0.38 3.07 13.47
C VAL A 5 -0.77 3.23 12.49
N GLY A 6 -0.84 2.38 11.45
CA GLY A 6 -1.94 2.40 10.47
C GLY A 6 -3.31 2.17 11.12
N HIS A 7 -3.43 1.14 11.97
CA HIS A 7 -4.69 0.86 12.67
C HIS A 7 -5.05 1.91 13.71
N MET A 8 -4.07 2.48 14.43
CA MET A 8 -4.33 3.54 15.41
C MET A 8 -4.90 4.80 14.74
N ILE A 9 -4.41 5.15 13.54
CA ILE A 9 -4.96 6.28 12.77
C ILE A 9 -6.34 5.95 12.22
N GLU A 10 -6.55 4.72 11.75
CA GLU A 10 -7.84 4.26 11.24
C GLU A 10 -8.94 4.29 12.32
N ILE A 11 -8.62 3.83 13.53
CA ILE A 11 -9.56 3.76 14.67
C ILE A 11 -9.73 5.12 15.35
N SER A 12 -8.66 5.90 15.46
CA SER A 12 -8.67 7.20 16.16
C SER A 12 -8.04 8.31 15.32
N PRO A 13 -8.69 8.69 14.19
CA PRO A 13 -8.16 9.70 13.28
C PRO A 13 -8.07 11.09 13.94
N ILE A 14 -8.94 11.41 14.88
CA ILE A 14 -8.96 12.71 15.57
C ILE A 14 -7.78 12.83 16.54
N SER A 15 -7.51 11.80 17.35
CA SER A 15 -6.49 11.89 18.39
C SER A 15 -5.07 11.69 17.87
N ILE A 16 -4.90 10.83 16.85
CA ILE A 16 -3.57 10.37 16.40
C ILE A 16 -3.28 10.81 14.97
N GLY A 17 -4.28 11.32 14.23
CA GLY A 17 -4.19 11.60 12.80
C GLY A 17 -3.00 12.44 12.38
N ASP A 18 -2.81 13.62 12.98
CA ASP A 18 -1.73 14.54 12.54
C ASP A 18 -0.34 14.08 12.95
N MET A 19 -0.22 13.38 14.08
CA MET A 19 1.04 12.73 14.47
C MET A 19 1.34 11.56 13.53
N GLY A 20 0.34 10.72 13.27
CA GLY A 20 0.43 9.56 12.40
C GLY A 20 0.75 9.91 10.95
N LYS A 21 0.11 10.94 10.38
CA LYS A 21 0.43 11.49 9.04
C LYS A 21 1.89 11.88 8.93
N ARG A 22 2.43 12.60 9.93
CA ARG A 22 3.83 13.03 9.96
C ARG A 22 4.78 11.85 10.03
N ILE A 23 4.52 10.90 10.92
CA ILE A 23 5.32 9.67 11.05
C ILE A 23 5.36 8.90 9.73
N LEU A 24 4.19 8.61 9.14
CA LEU A 24 4.09 7.86 7.91
C LEU A 24 4.74 8.58 6.72
N SER A 25 4.61 9.91 6.66
CA SER A 25 5.25 10.71 5.59
C SER A 25 6.77 10.69 5.69
N ASN A 26 7.31 10.80 6.91
CA ASN A 26 8.76 10.74 7.14
C ASN A 26 9.33 9.35 6.82
N ILE A 27 8.64 8.29 7.25
CA ILE A 27 9.04 6.91 6.92
C ILE A 27 8.97 6.67 5.41
N SER A 28 7.91 7.16 4.74
CA SER A 28 7.78 7.04 3.30
C SER A 28 8.94 7.70 2.56
N LYS A 29 9.34 8.92 2.95
CA LYS A 29 10.52 9.59 2.37
C LYS A 29 11.77 8.74 2.57
N HIS A 30 12.02 8.29 3.79
CA HIS A 30 13.23 7.50 4.08
C HIS A 30 13.29 6.17 3.31
N ILE A 31 12.15 5.52 3.04
CA ILE A 31 12.09 4.24 2.33
C ILE A 31 12.13 4.42 0.81
N VAL A 32 11.46 5.45 0.29
CA VAL A 32 11.37 5.70 -1.16
C VAL A 32 12.61 6.45 -1.68
N ASP A 33 13.21 7.33 -0.89
CA ASP A 33 14.32 8.19 -1.31
C ASP A 33 15.71 7.66 -0.90
N LYS A 34 15.86 6.35 -0.61
CA LYS A 34 17.14 5.72 -0.17
C LYS A 34 18.35 5.93 -1.11
N GLN A 35 18.21 6.63 -2.24
CA GLN A 35 19.26 6.84 -3.24
C GLN A 35 19.92 8.24 -3.24
N LYS A 36 19.69 9.14 -2.28
CA LYS A 36 20.29 10.50 -2.34
C LYS A 36 20.98 11.07 -1.10
N THR A 37 21.21 10.29 -0.05
CA THR A 37 22.05 10.73 1.07
C THR A 37 23.23 9.78 1.21
N ASN A 38 24.28 10.05 0.43
CA ASN A 38 25.63 9.78 0.90
C ASN A 38 25.85 10.59 2.18
N ASP A 39 26.47 9.94 3.16
CA ASP A 39 27.22 10.52 4.28
C ASP A 39 26.68 11.84 4.83
N ASP A 40 25.82 11.75 5.85
CA ASP A 40 26.10 12.37 7.14
C ASP A 40 24.90 12.26 8.09
N GLU A 41 25.25 11.95 9.34
CA GLU A 41 24.55 12.26 10.59
C GLU A 41 23.34 11.41 11.08
N ASP A 42 23.59 10.88 12.29
CA ASP A 42 22.68 10.71 13.42
C ASP A 42 21.76 9.49 13.50
N ASN A 43 22.39 8.39 13.93
CA ASN A 43 22.21 7.62 15.18
C ASN A 43 20.96 7.76 16.10
N MET A 44 19.88 8.45 15.71
CA MET A 44 18.65 8.56 16.51
C MET A 44 17.47 7.73 15.98
N THR A 45 17.56 7.16 14.77
CA THR A 45 16.47 6.40 14.15
C THR A 45 16.59 4.88 14.31
N THR A 46 17.77 4.36 14.68
CA THR A 46 18.04 2.92 14.77
C THR A 46 17.24 2.22 15.89
N SER A 47 16.80 2.92 16.93
CA SER A 47 16.03 2.35 18.05
C SER A 47 14.54 2.10 17.72
N PHE A 48 13.98 2.81 16.74
CA PHE A 48 12.56 2.63 16.36
C PHE A 48 12.32 1.35 15.54
N PHE A 49 13.35 0.77 14.93
CA PHE A 49 13.24 -0.39 14.04
C PHE A 49 13.59 -1.75 14.70
N HIS A 50 14.17 -1.76 15.90
CA HIS A 50 14.63 -2.99 16.59
C HIS A 50 13.54 -3.78 17.35
N GLY A 51 12.25 -3.46 17.17
CA GLY A 51 11.18 -4.22 17.81
C GLY A 51 10.81 -5.45 16.98
N ASN A 52 11.08 -6.66 17.51
CA ASN A 52 10.56 -7.92 16.98
C ASN A 52 9.10 -7.74 16.52
N PHE A 53 8.89 -7.90 15.21
CA PHE A 53 7.59 -7.69 14.58
C PHE A 53 6.68 -8.86 14.94
N THR A 54 5.85 -8.70 15.96
CA THR A 54 4.74 -9.62 16.20
C THR A 54 3.71 -9.43 15.09
N LEU A 55 3.67 -10.42 14.20
CA LEU A 55 2.79 -10.50 13.04
C LEU A 55 1.45 -11.08 13.50
N LEU A 56 0.35 -10.38 13.24
CA LEU A 56 -0.96 -11.03 13.21
C LEU A 56 -1.10 -11.75 11.85
N PRO A 57 -1.46 -13.04 11.83
CA PRO A 57 -1.45 -13.86 10.63
C PRO A 57 -2.75 -13.66 9.83
N ASP A 58 -2.82 -12.62 9.01
CA ASP A 58 -3.85 -12.52 7.97
C ASP A 58 -3.26 -13.00 6.63
N GLU A 59 -3.12 -14.33 6.52
CA GLU A 59 -3.15 -15.19 5.33
C GLU A 59 -2.31 -16.47 5.63
N PRO A 60 -2.87 -17.70 5.51
CA PRO A 60 -2.23 -18.95 5.92
C PRO A 60 -1.12 -19.44 4.97
N HIS A 61 -0.41 -18.52 4.33
CA HIS A 61 0.82 -18.81 3.63
C HIS A 61 1.87 -17.89 4.21
N CYS A 62 2.62 -18.38 5.21
CA CYS A 62 3.95 -17.88 5.45
C CYS A 62 4.70 -18.04 4.13
N ASP A 63 4.77 -16.99 3.30
CA ASP A 63 5.63 -16.98 2.13
C ASP A 63 7.06 -17.15 2.66
N PRO A 64 7.66 -18.34 2.51
CA PRO A 64 9.05 -18.52 2.85
C PRO A 64 9.83 -17.70 1.81
N GLU A 65 10.78 -16.88 2.26
CA GLU A 65 11.72 -16.12 1.42
C GLU A 65 11.29 -14.73 0.88
N ILE A 66 10.27 -14.06 1.42
CA ILE A 66 10.13 -12.61 1.18
C ILE A 66 11.11 -11.83 2.06
N GLY A 67 12.00 -11.05 1.44
CA GLY A 67 13.02 -10.24 2.08
C GLY A 67 12.45 -9.14 2.98
N ALA A 68 13.26 -8.66 3.93
CA ALA A 68 12.84 -7.66 4.91
C ALA A 68 12.39 -6.35 4.24
N ASP A 69 13.06 -5.93 3.16
CA ASP A 69 12.74 -4.69 2.46
C ASP A 69 11.35 -4.74 1.80
N ALA A 70 11.03 -5.82 1.09
CA ALA A 70 9.71 -6.05 0.50
C ALA A 70 8.60 -6.08 1.57
N ARG A 71 8.86 -6.70 2.74
CA ARG A 71 7.90 -6.70 3.86
C ARG A 71 7.64 -5.29 4.39
N VAL A 72 8.69 -4.49 4.59
CA VAL A 72 8.53 -3.13 5.11
C VAL A 72 7.80 -2.25 4.11
N LYS A 73 8.16 -2.31 2.82
CA LYS A 73 7.48 -1.57 1.74
C LYS A 73 6.00 -1.93 1.64
N ARG A 74 5.65 -3.22 1.72
CA ARG A 74 4.24 -3.67 1.79
C ARG A 74 3.50 -3.08 2.97
N GLU A 75 4.05 -3.19 4.18
CA GLU A 75 3.35 -2.72 5.38
C GLU A 75 3.27 -1.20 5.45
N LEU A 76 4.23 -0.48 4.87
CA LEU A 76 4.13 0.97 4.69
C LEU A 76 2.90 1.33 3.83
N VAL A 77 2.78 0.73 2.64
CA VAL A 77 1.66 1.02 1.72
C VAL A 77 0.32 0.71 2.39
N LYS A 78 0.21 -0.43 3.09
CA LYS A 78 -1.00 -0.79 3.84
C LYS A 78 -1.30 0.20 4.96
N ALA A 79 -0.30 0.59 5.76
CA ALA A 79 -0.48 1.52 6.87
C ALA A 79 -0.91 2.91 6.38
N MET A 80 -0.30 3.41 5.30
CA MET A 80 -0.68 4.69 4.70
C MET A 80 -2.08 4.66 4.09
N THR A 81 -2.46 3.54 3.45
CA THR A 81 -3.82 3.37 2.92
C THR A 81 -4.86 3.40 4.04
N ARG A 82 -4.64 2.68 5.15
CA ARG A 82 -5.53 2.72 6.32
C ARG A 82 -5.61 4.12 6.92
N ALA A 83 -4.49 4.82 7.02
CA ALA A 83 -4.47 6.19 7.51
C ALA A 83 -5.31 7.12 6.63
N VAL A 84 -5.17 7.03 5.31
CA VAL A 84 -6.00 7.78 4.36
C VAL A 84 -7.48 7.47 4.52
N LEU A 85 -7.84 6.18 4.59
CA LEU A 85 -9.22 5.73 4.79
C LEU A 85 -9.85 6.26 6.08
N GLY A 86 -9.11 6.24 7.19
CA GLY A 86 -9.58 6.75 8.49
C GLY A 86 -9.69 8.27 8.53
N LEU A 87 -8.78 8.99 7.86
CA LEU A 87 -8.72 10.45 7.90
C LEU A 87 -9.64 11.15 6.90
N GLN A 88 -10.06 10.46 5.84
CA GLN A 88 -11.00 10.95 4.82
C GLN A 88 -10.64 12.35 4.30
N GLU A 89 -11.47 13.36 4.55
CA GLU A 89 -11.26 14.77 4.18
C GLU A 89 -9.95 15.37 4.68
N ASN A 90 -9.51 14.96 5.87
CA ASN A 90 -8.27 15.45 6.47
C ASN A 90 -7.00 14.80 5.87
N SER A 91 -7.16 13.89 4.91
CA SER A 91 -6.06 13.12 4.31
C SER A 91 -5.54 13.67 2.98
N ALA A 92 -6.05 14.79 2.45
CA ALA A 92 -5.83 15.18 1.06
C ALA A 92 -4.35 15.18 0.60
N SER A 93 -3.42 15.69 1.43
CA SER A 93 -1.99 15.66 1.13
C SER A 93 -1.40 14.25 1.19
N LEU A 94 -1.77 13.46 2.19
CA LEU A 94 -1.34 12.08 2.36
C LEU A 94 -1.85 11.20 1.21
N PHE A 95 -3.13 11.37 0.82
CA PHE A 95 -3.77 10.64 -0.28
C PHE A 95 -2.93 10.69 -1.54
N ASN A 96 -2.48 11.88 -1.97
CA ASN A 96 -1.65 12.01 -3.18
C ASN A 96 -0.34 11.22 -3.08
N THR A 97 0.29 11.20 -1.91
CA THR A 97 1.51 10.42 -1.67
C THR A 97 1.23 8.92 -1.73
N VAL A 98 0.19 8.44 -1.03
CA VAL A 98 -0.17 7.01 -1.05
C VAL A 98 -0.55 6.59 -2.47
N TYR A 99 -1.29 7.44 -3.18
CA TYR A 99 -1.75 7.17 -4.52
C TYR A 99 -0.59 7.00 -5.51
N LYS A 100 0.40 7.91 -5.45
CA LYS A 100 1.65 7.77 -6.21
C LYS A 100 2.40 6.49 -5.85
N LEU A 101 2.50 6.17 -4.56
CA LEU A 101 3.16 4.96 -4.09
C LEU A 101 2.47 3.69 -4.59
N MET A 102 1.13 3.66 -4.61
CA MET A 102 0.37 2.54 -5.17
C MET A 102 0.62 2.36 -6.65
N LYS A 103 0.67 3.45 -7.44
CA LYS A 103 1.01 3.36 -8.87
C LYS A 103 2.43 2.81 -9.07
N LYS A 104 3.40 3.25 -8.26
CA LYS A 104 4.76 2.68 -8.27
C LYS A 104 4.76 1.18 -7.96
N CYS A 105 3.99 0.75 -6.95
CA CYS A 105 3.85 -0.66 -6.60
C CYS A 105 3.29 -1.48 -7.77
N ILE A 106 2.18 -1.04 -8.37
CA ILE A 106 1.48 -1.78 -9.42
C ILE A 106 2.28 -1.81 -10.73
N GLY A 107 2.91 -0.68 -11.06
CA GLY A 107 3.71 -0.52 -12.28
C GLY A 107 5.07 -1.19 -12.25
N ASN A 108 5.49 -1.78 -11.11
CA ASN A 108 6.85 -2.28 -10.91
C ASN A 108 7.92 -1.20 -11.19
N ASP A 109 7.76 -0.05 -10.55
CA ASP A 109 8.72 1.06 -10.64
C ASP A 109 10.06 0.66 -10.01
N GLU A 110 11.14 0.67 -10.81
CA GLU A 110 12.47 0.19 -10.41
C GLU A 110 13.03 0.95 -9.19
N ASP A 111 12.73 2.25 -9.03
CA ASP A 111 13.15 3.01 -7.85
C ASP A 111 12.52 2.45 -6.56
N PHE A 112 11.31 1.89 -6.68
CA PHE A 112 10.58 1.35 -5.54
C PHE A 112 10.84 -0.14 -5.32
N THR A 113 10.94 -0.95 -6.37
CA THR A 113 11.16 -2.39 -6.24
C THR A 113 12.65 -2.75 -6.13
N GLY A 114 13.56 -1.97 -6.73
CA GLY A 114 15.01 -2.18 -6.62
C GLY A 114 15.41 -3.59 -7.06
N GLU A 115 16.32 -4.22 -6.30
CA GLU A 115 16.84 -5.58 -6.57
C GLU A 115 15.93 -6.71 -6.03
N MET A 116 14.62 -6.47 -5.91
CA MET A 116 13.67 -7.49 -5.48
C MET A 116 13.59 -8.65 -6.47
N SER A 117 13.40 -9.85 -5.93
CA SER A 117 13.09 -11.05 -6.71
C SER A 117 11.71 -10.95 -7.38
N GLU A 118 11.46 -11.77 -8.41
CA GLU A 118 10.17 -11.80 -9.11
C GLU A 118 8.99 -12.07 -8.16
N SER A 119 9.16 -12.94 -7.18
CA SER A 119 8.14 -13.26 -6.16
C SER A 119 7.82 -12.04 -5.28
N GLU A 120 8.84 -11.28 -4.87
CA GLU A 120 8.68 -10.04 -4.10
C GLU A 120 8.00 -8.94 -4.92
N ILE A 121 8.34 -8.83 -6.20
CA ILE A 121 7.68 -7.89 -7.12
C ILE A 121 6.19 -8.24 -7.25
N ILE A 122 5.86 -9.51 -7.50
CA ILE A 122 4.46 -9.98 -7.55
C ILE A 122 3.72 -9.61 -6.25
N PHE A 123 4.36 -9.85 -5.10
CA PHE A 123 3.81 -9.55 -3.79
C PHE A 123 3.53 -8.05 -3.57
N ILE A 124 4.46 -7.19 -3.98
CA ILE A 124 4.30 -5.72 -3.90
C ILE A 124 3.21 -5.24 -4.86
N ARG A 125 3.18 -5.74 -6.10
CA ARG A 125 2.16 -5.39 -7.10
C ARG A 125 0.76 -5.73 -6.61
N LEU A 126 0.57 -6.95 -6.08
CA LEU A 126 -0.70 -7.39 -5.51
C LEU A 126 -1.10 -6.63 -4.23
N CYS A 127 -0.12 -6.16 -3.45
CA CYS A 127 -0.39 -5.23 -2.35
C CYS A 127 -0.92 -3.89 -2.86
N GLY A 128 -0.28 -3.31 -3.89
CA GLY A 128 -0.72 -2.09 -4.54
C GLY A 128 -2.16 -2.20 -5.05
N LEU A 129 -2.48 -3.28 -5.78
CA LEU A 129 -3.84 -3.58 -6.23
C LEU A 129 -4.84 -3.61 -5.07
N SER A 130 -4.51 -4.34 -4.00
CA SER A 130 -5.42 -4.48 -2.85
C SER A 130 -5.71 -3.14 -2.19
N CYS A 131 -4.72 -2.25 -2.14
CA CYS A 131 -4.88 -0.91 -1.57
C CYS A 131 -5.69 -0.01 -2.51
N LEU A 132 -5.48 -0.11 -3.82
CA LEU A 132 -6.26 0.62 -4.83
C LEU A 132 -7.74 0.23 -4.79
N LEU A 133 -8.05 -1.07 -4.78
CA LEU A 133 -9.44 -1.56 -4.69
C LEU A 133 -10.13 -1.06 -3.42
N LYS A 134 -9.43 -1.03 -2.28
CA LYS A 134 -9.97 -0.45 -1.03
C LYS A 134 -10.29 1.03 -1.14
N LEU A 135 -9.46 1.82 -1.83
CA LEU A 135 -9.75 3.24 -2.06
C LEU A 135 -10.90 3.43 -3.03
N ILE A 136 -10.97 2.65 -4.12
CA ILE A 136 -12.07 2.71 -5.09
C ILE A 136 -13.40 2.34 -4.44
N CYS A 137 -13.44 1.31 -3.61
CA CYS A 137 -14.65 0.89 -2.91
C CYS A 137 -15.03 1.81 -1.72
N SER A 138 -14.20 2.81 -1.40
CA SER A 138 -14.57 3.82 -0.41
C SER A 138 -15.40 4.91 -1.06
N SER A 139 -16.65 5.10 -0.62
CA SER A 139 -17.57 6.11 -1.15
C SER A 139 -16.95 7.52 -1.22
N TYR A 140 -16.16 7.89 -0.21
CA TYR A 140 -15.48 9.18 -0.18
C TYR A 140 -14.39 9.31 -1.26
N PHE A 141 -13.49 8.33 -1.35
CA PHE A 141 -12.36 8.38 -2.28
C PHE A 141 -12.72 8.01 -3.70
N TYR A 142 -13.83 7.31 -3.92
CA TYR A 142 -14.35 7.00 -5.24
C TYR A 142 -14.48 8.24 -6.12
N SER A 143 -14.99 9.34 -5.56
CA SER A 143 -15.13 10.64 -6.25
C SER A 143 -13.81 11.24 -6.76
N ARG A 144 -12.66 10.76 -6.25
CA ARG A 144 -11.32 11.21 -6.63
C ARG A 144 -10.65 10.32 -7.66
N MET A 145 -11.26 9.17 -7.98
CA MET A 145 -10.72 8.22 -8.96
C MET A 145 -11.01 8.72 -10.37
N LYS A 146 -10.02 8.56 -11.25
CA LYS A 146 -10.11 8.87 -12.67
C LYS A 146 -10.35 7.59 -13.47
N PRO A 147 -10.93 7.67 -14.68
CA PRO A 147 -11.08 6.51 -15.56
C PRO A 147 -9.76 5.74 -15.78
N ASP A 148 -8.64 6.46 -15.91
CA ASP A 148 -7.30 5.87 -16.07
C ASP A 148 -6.89 4.94 -14.92
N ASP A 149 -7.48 5.13 -13.73
CA ASP A 149 -7.17 4.33 -12.55
C ASP A 149 -7.78 2.92 -12.65
N PHE A 150 -8.85 2.76 -13.42
CA PHE A 150 -9.42 1.45 -13.77
C PHE A 150 -8.61 0.73 -14.85
N LEU A 151 -7.95 1.48 -15.75
CA LEU A 151 -7.03 0.90 -16.74
C LEU A 151 -5.83 0.21 -16.07
N ILE A 152 -5.43 0.67 -14.89
CA ILE A 152 -4.39 0.03 -14.08
C ILE A 152 -4.84 -1.36 -13.59
N ILE A 153 -6.12 -1.55 -13.31
CA ILE A 153 -6.65 -2.86 -12.92
C ILE A 153 -6.72 -3.78 -14.15
N ILE A 154 -7.15 -3.25 -15.30
CA ILE A 154 -7.17 -4.00 -16.57
C ILE A 154 -5.77 -4.48 -16.95
N SER A 155 -4.72 -3.66 -16.74
CA SER A 155 -3.35 -4.08 -17.03
C SER A 155 -2.92 -5.26 -16.15
N LEU A 156 -3.36 -5.33 -14.89
CA LEU A 156 -3.12 -6.47 -14.00
C LEU A 156 -3.94 -7.72 -14.38
N LEU A 157 -5.16 -7.56 -14.90
CA LEU A 157 -5.96 -8.67 -15.43
C LEU A 157 -5.32 -9.29 -16.69
N ARG A 158 -4.53 -8.50 -17.42
CA ARG A 158 -3.78 -8.89 -18.63
C ARG A 158 -2.27 -9.04 -18.38
N ASP A 159 -1.86 -9.12 -17.13
CA ASP A 159 -0.45 -9.17 -16.76
C ASP A 159 0.26 -10.38 -17.36
N SER A 160 1.57 -10.32 -17.61
CA SER A 160 2.34 -11.46 -18.11
C SER A 160 2.38 -12.61 -17.09
N SER A 161 2.43 -12.30 -15.78
CA SER A 161 2.43 -13.28 -14.71
C SER A 161 1.04 -13.87 -14.50
N SER A 162 0.93 -15.20 -14.64
CA SER A 162 -0.33 -15.92 -14.38
C SER A 162 -0.81 -15.76 -12.93
N ILE A 163 0.13 -15.67 -11.97
CA ILE A 163 -0.16 -15.48 -10.56
C ILE A 163 -0.84 -14.13 -10.33
N ILE A 164 -0.31 -13.06 -10.93
CA ILE A 164 -0.90 -11.72 -10.82
C ILE A 164 -2.30 -11.72 -11.42
N ARG A 165 -2.49 -12.27 -12.62
CA ARG A 165 -3.81 -12.35 -13.24
C ARG A 165 -4.82 -13.06 -12.32
N GLN A 166 -4.50 -14.29 -11.89
CA GLN A 166 -5.41 -15.10 -11.06
C GLN A 166 -5.75 -14.42 -9.72
N ARG A 167 -4.74 -13.86 -9.04
CA ARG A 167 -4.95 -13.16 -7.76
C ARG A 167 -5.73 -11.87 -7.94
N THR A 168 -5.56 -11.18 -9.06
CA THR A 168 -6.34 -9.98 -9.43
C THR A 168 -7.81 -10.34 -9.63
N TYR A 169 -8.12 -11.37 -10.44
CA TYR A 169 -9.49 -11.86 -10.61
C TYR A 169 -10.15 -12.22 -9.29
N ARG A 170 -9.43 -12.94 -8.41
CA ARG A 170 -9.98 -13.35 -7.12
C ARG A 170 -10.30 -12.16 -6.22
N LYS A 171 -9.39 -11.18 -6.12
CA LYS A 171 -9.61 -9.97 -5.32
C LYS A 171 -10.73 -9.12 -5.89
N LEU A 172 -10.79 -8.95 -7.21
CA LEU A 172 -11.90 -8.23 -7.85
C LEU A 172 -13.24 -8.92 -7.52
N ALA A 173 -13.31 -10.24 -7.68
CA ALA A 173 -14.52 -11.01 -7.36
C ALA A 173 -14.93 -10.92 -5.88
N GLU A 174 -13.99 -10.82 -4.94
CA GLU A 174 -14.27 -10.57 -3.53
C GLU A 174 -14.97 -9.21 -3.33
N HIS A 175 -14.48 -8.16 -3.99
CA HIS A 175 -15.07 -6.82 -3.93
C HIS A 175 -16.40 -6.71 -4.67
N LEU A 176 -16.58 -7.40 -5.80
CA LEU A 176 -17.83 -7.40 -6.57
C LEU A 176 -19.01 -8.06 -5.85
N ARG A 177 -18.74 -8.84 -4.78
CA ARG A 177 -19.79 -9.37 -3.91
C ARG A 177 -20.39 -8.32 -2.98
N ASP A 178 -19.69 -7.20 -2.78
CA ASP A 178 -20.18 -6.08 -2.00
C ASP A 178 -21.18 -5.26 -2.85
N PRO A 179 -22.44 -5.11 -2.42
CA PRO A 179 -23.43 -4.33 -3.17
C PRO A 179 -23.12 -2.84 -3.27
N THR A 180 -22.17 -2.33 -2.47
CA THR A 180 -21.71 -0.93 -2.52
C THR A 180 -20.51 -0.74 -3.46
N CYS A 181 -20.04 -1.81 -4.09
CA CYS A 181 -18.96 -1.78 -5.05
C CYS A 181 -19.34 -0.94 -6.30
N PRO A 182 -18.46 -0.04 -6.77
CA PRO A 182 -18.71 0.74 -7.97
C PRO A 182 -18.99 -0.14 -9.20
N ILE A 183 -20.03 0.20 -9.96
CA ILE A 183 -20.48 -0.58 -11.13
C ILE A 183 -19.42 -0.66 -12.23
N GLU A 184 -18.53 0.33 -12.30
CA GLU A 184 -17.41 0.39 -13.22
C GLU A 184 -16.43 -0.78 -12.99
N LEU A 185 -16.34 -1.31 -11.76
CA LEU A 185 -15.55 -2.51 -11.48
C LEU A 185 -16.18 -3.79 -12.06
N LEU A 186 -17.49 -3.83 -12.28
CA LEU A 186 -18.17 -4.96 -12.94
C LEU A 186 -17.88 -5.02 -14.44
N ALA A 187 -17.46 -3.91 -15.04
CA ALA A 187 -17.18 -3.80 -16.46
C ALA A 187 -15.73 -4.14 -16.85
N LEU A 188 -14.86 -4.41 -15.87
CA LEU A 188 -13.43 -4.75 -16.08
C LEU A 188 -13.24 -6.22 -16.46
#